data_AF-A0A7S6MIR6-F1
#
_entry.id   AF-A0A7S6MIR6-F1
#
_cell.length_a   1.000
_cell.length_b   1.000
_cell.length_c   1.000
_cell.angle_alpha   90.00
_cell.angle_beta   90.00
_cell.angle_gamma   90.00
#
_symmetry.space_group_name_H-M   'P 1'
#
loop_
_entity.id
_entity.type
_entity.pdbx_description
1 polymer ?
#
loop_
_entity_poly.entity_id
_entity_poly.type
_entity_poly.pdbx_seq_one_letter_code
_entity_poly.pdbx_strand_id
1 'polypeptide(L)' 'MDECMNCNGTGNCPMCEGTGLENGNKCGCCFGSGECPECDGTGEELDD' A
#
# COMPACT_ATOMS: atom_id res chain seq x y z
N MET A 1 -7.67 -12.29 -10.63
CA MET A 1 -7.67 -11.13 -9.73
C MET A 1 -7.60 -11.68 -8.34
N ASP A 2 -6.37 -12.07 -8.00
CA ASP A 2 -6.02 -12.46 -6.66
C ASP A 2 -5.75 -11.18 -5.84
N GLU A 3 -6.06 -11.25 -4.54
CA GLU A 3 -5.83 -10.13 -3.62
C GLU A 3 -4.33 -9.91 -3.43
N CYS A 4 -3.88 -8.66 -3.45
CA CYS A 4 -2.50 -8.31 -3.15
C CYS A 4 -2.13 -8.73 -1.73
N MET A 5 -1.27 -9.75 -1.60
CA MET A 5 -0.91 -10.33 -0.30
C MET A 5 -0.13 -9.34 0.57
N ASN A 6 0.55 -8.37 -0.04
CA ASN A 6 1.33 -7.36 0.68
C ASN A 6 0.46 -6.30 1.38
N CYS A 7 -0.75 -6.04 0.89
CA CYS A 7 -1.72 -5.18 1.56
C CYS A 7 -3.00 -5.89 1.99
N ASN A 8 -3.04 -7.23 1.88
CA ASN A 8 -4.21 -8.07 2.13
C ASN A 8 -5.48 -7.52 1.44
N GLY A 9 -5.38 -7.18 0.16
CA GLY A 9 -6.53 -6.70 -0.62
C GLY A 9 -6.96 -5.25 -0.35
N THR A 10 -6.34 -4.55 0.61
CA THR A 10 -6.82 -3.22 1.02
C THR A 10 -6.38 -2.08 0.09
N GLY A 11 -5.32 -2.28 -0.69
CA GLY A 11 -4.66 -1.21 -1.44
C GLY A 11 -3.88 -0.23 -0.58
N ASN A 12 -3.94 -0.33 0.75
CA ASN A 12 -3.25 0.59 1.64
C ASN A 12 -1.82 0.12 1.90
N CYS A 13 -0.90 1.07 2.05
CA CYS A 13 0.46 0.80 2.50
C CYS A 13 0.40 0.15 3.89
N PRO A 14 0.89 -1.09 4.07
CA PRO A 14 0.77 -1.83 5.34
C PRO A 14 1.59 -1.20 6.48
N MET A 15 2.59 -0.37 6.15
CA MET A 15 3.46 0.28 7.14
C MET A 15 2.82 1.51 7.79
N CYS A 16 2.02 2.27 7.03
CA CYS A 16 1.35 3.48 7.53
C CYS A 16 -0.17 3.37 7.53
N GLU A 17 -0.71 2.19 7.20
CA GLU A 17 -2.15 1.87 7.16
C GLU A 17 -2.96 2.88 6.33
N GLY A 18 -2.41 3.32 5.19
CA GLY A 18 -3.09 4.28 4.31
C GLY A 18 -2.87 5.75 4.64
N THR A 19 -2.24 6.08 5.78
CA THR A 19 -2.09 7.48 6.22
C THR A 19 -1.02 8.25 5.44
N GLY A 20 -0.09 7.56 4.78
CA GLY A 20 1.09 8.17 4.17
C GLY A 20 2.12 8.69 5.20
N LEU A 21 1.90 8.49 6.50
CA LEU A 21 2.76 9.02 7.55
C LEU A 21 3.24 7.91 8.48
N GLU A 22 4.53 7.94 8.82
CA GLU A 22 5.14 7.09 9.84
C GLU A 22 5.82 8.00 10.88
N ASN A 23 5.35 7.95 12.13
CA ASN A 23 5.86 8.79 13.22
C ASN A 23 5.85 10.30 12.90
N GLY A 24 4.83 10.77 12.18
CA GLY A 24 4.67 12.18 11.78
C GLY A 24 5.54 12.62 10.60
N ASN A 25 6.38 11.74 10.06
CA ASN A 25 7.12 11.96 8.82
C ASN A 25 6.45 11.23 7.66
N LYS A 26 6.81 11.56 6.41
CA LYS A 26 6.39 10.77 5.26
C LYS A 26 6.80 9.31 5.44
N CYS A 27 5.86 8.39 5.25
CA CYS A 27 6.16 6.97 5.30
C CYS A 27 7.22 6.63 4.24
N GLY A 28 8.28 5.94 4.65
CA GLY A 28 9.38 5.59 3.76
C GLY A 28 9.02 4.49 2.75
N CYS A 29 7.97 3.72 3.02
CA CYS A 29 7.52 2.62 2.15
C CYS A 29 6.74 3.14 0.93
N CYS A 30 5.76 4.01 1.15
CA CYS A 30 4.91 4.58 0.09
C CYS A 30 5.27 6.02 -0.28
N PHE A 31 6.36 6.57 0.28
CA PHE A 31 6.83 7.94 0.07
C PHE A 31 5.77 9.04 0.33
N GLY A 32 4.76 8.72 1.15
CA GLY A 32 3.67 9.62 1.50
C GLY A 32 2.41 9.50 0.65
N SER A 33 2.31 8.55 -0.29
CA SER A 33 1.05 8.30 -1.02
C SER A 33 -0.02 7.67 -0.12
N GLY A 34 0.40 6.81 0.82
CA GLY A 34 -0.52 5.95 1.59
C GLY A 34 -0.91 4.67 0.85
N GLU A 35 -0.56 4.53 -0.41
CA GLU A 35 -0.94 3.39 -1.25
C GLU A 35 0.09 2.25 -1.13
N CYS A 36 -0.37 1.02 -1.28
CA CYS A 36 0.50 -0.14 -1.41
C CYS A 36 1.29 -0.02 -2.73
N PRO A 37 2.63 0.07 -2.69
CA PRO A 37 3.45 0.31 -3.87
C PRO A 37 3.54 -0.91 -4.80
N GLU A 38 3.01 -2.06 -4.40
CA GLU A 38 3.09 -3.31 -5.16
C GLU A 38 1.88 -3.55 -6.05
N CYS A 39 0.72 -3.06 -5.64
CA CYS A 39 -0.51 -3.09 -6.43
C CYS A 39 -1.00 -1.69 -6.82
N ASP A 40 -0.16 -0.66 -6.65
CA ASP A 40 -0.48 0.75 -6.91
C ASP A 40 -1.83 1.20 -6.31
N GLY A 41 -2.09 0.78 -5.07
CA GLY A 41 -3.31 1.16 -4.36
C GLY A 41 -4.58 0.40 -4.74
N THR A 42 -4.52 -0.52 -5.70
CA THR A 42 -5.71 -1.24 -6.19
C THR A 42 -6.18 -2.34 -5.24
N GLY A 43 -5.25 -2.94 -4.49
CA GLY A 43 -5.54 -4.13 -3.67
C GLY A 43 -5.55 -5.43 -4.46
N GLU A 44 -5.31 -5.42 -5.77
CA GLU A 44 -5.32 -6.61 -6.61
C GLU A 44 -3.95 -6.86 -7.22
N GLU A 45 -3.53 -8.13 -7.29
CA GLU A 45 -2.38 -8.51 -8.12
C GLU A 45 -2.84 -8.59 -9.57
N LEU A 46 -2.09 -7.94 -10.47
CA LEU A 46 -2.31 -8.10 -11.90
C LEU A 46 -1.75 -9.46 -12.31
N ASP A 47 -2.65 -10.39 -12.61
CA ASP A 47 -2.31 -11.62 -13.32
C ASP A 47 -1.97 -11.27 -14.78
N ASP A 48 -0.68 -11.39 -15.18
CA ASP A 48 -0.21 -11.26 -16.57
C ASP A 48 -0.74 -12.39 -17.49
#